data_AF-A0A7Y2NUE1-F1
#
_entry.id   AF-A0A7Y2NUE1-F1
#
_cell.length_a   1.000
_cell.length_b   1.000
_cell.length_c   1.000
_cell.angle_alpha   90.00
_cell.angle_beta   90.00
_cell.angle_gamma   90.00
#
_symmetry.space_group_name_H-M   'P 1'
#
loop_
_entity.id
_entity.type
_entity.pdbx_description
1 polymer ?
#
loop_
_entity_poly.entity_id
_entity_poly.type
_entity_poly.pdbx_seq_one_letter_code
_entity_poly.pdbx_strand_id
1 'polypeptide(L)'
;MTDNLEQLYETTYAAVVRFLYRKVWDPDRAEDLAQEVFVRAMAHRPEKPRAWIFAVAANLARDEARAAVRRKRHLTLLKSDPTPLTSPQRSAEDLVEHSEKVERMHEALHALTPRDKEVLLLWDAGLSYP
;
A
#
# COMPACT_ATOMS: atom_id res chain seq x y z
N MET A 1 -27.11 -0.35 11.77
CA MET A 1 -25.93 0.51 12.04
C MET A 1 -24.62 -0.13 11.55
N THR A 2 -24.54 -1.46 11.43
CA THR A 2 -23.44 -2.21 10.80
C THR A 2 -23.41 -2.10 9.27
N ASP A 3 -24.58 -2.00 8.63
CA ASP A 3 -24.73 -2.02 7.17
C ASP A 3 -23.91 -0.94 6.44
N ASN A 4 -23.70 0.23 7.05
CA ASN A 4 -22.91 1.30 6.44
C ASN A 4 -21.40 0.98 6.41
N LEU A 5 -20.89 0.29 7.43
CA LEU A 5 -19.48 -0.11 7.50
C LEU A 5 -19.18 -1.30 6.59
N GLU A 6 -20.11 -2.26 6.50
CA GLU A 6 -20.01 -3.40 5.61
C GLU A 6 -20.02 -2.94 4.14
N GLN A 7 -20.99 -2.10 3.77
CA GLN A 7 -21.04 -1.52 2.42
C GLN A 7 -19.79 -0.69 2.09
N LEU A 8 -19.28 0.10 3.05
CA LEU A 8 -18.02 0.82 2.87
C LEU A 8 -16.84 -0.12 2.64
N TYR A 9 -16.77 -1.22 3.40
CA TYR A 9 -15.74 -2.24 3.24
C TYR A 9 -15.81 -2.89 1.86
N GLU A 10 -16.96 -3.44 1.47
CA GLU A 10 -17.17 -4.11 0.17
C GLU A 10 -16.81 -3.20 -1.00
N THR A 11 -17.18 -1.92 -0.93
CA THR A 11 -16.96 -0.96 -2.02
C THR A 11 -15.55 -0.37 -2.06
N THR A 12 -14.80 -0.38 -0.94
CA THR A 12 -13.57 0.40 -0.80
C THR A 12 -12.33 -0.45 -0.51
N TYR A 13 -12.47 -1.65 0.05
CA TYR A 13 -11.33 -2.48 0.47
C TYR A 13 -10.35 -2.76 -0.68
N ALA A 14 -10.85 -3.22 -1.82
CA ALA A 14 -10.00 -3.51 -2.98
C ALA A 14 -9.27 -2.26 -3.50
N ALA A 15 -9.88 -1.07 -3.41
CA ALA A 15 -9.23 0.18 -3.80
C ALA A 15 -8.12 0.58 -2.80
N VAL A 16 -8.33 0.34 -1.50
CA VAL A 16 -7.33 0.59 -0.45
C VAL A 16 -6.14 -0.35 -0.60
N VAL A 17 -6.37 -1.64 -0.84
CA VAL A 17 -5.30 -2.61 -1.10
C VAL A 17 -4.47 -2.20 -2.31
N ARG A 18 -5.11 -1.84 -3.44
CA ARG A 18 -4.39 -1.35 -4.63
C ARG A 18 -3.60 -0.07 -4.35
N PHE A 19 -4.17 0.88 -3.61
CA PHE A 19 -3.51 2.12 -3.23
C PHE A 19 -2.27 1.86 -2.37
N LEU A 20 -2.37 0.96 -1.38
CA LEU A 20 -1.27 0.57 -0.50
C LEU A 20 -0.21 -0.23 -1.26
N TYR A 21 -0.60 -1.15 -2.12
CA TYR A 21 0.33 -1.95 -2.94
C TYR A 21 1.23 -1.06 -3.79
N ARG A 22 0.68 -0.03 -4.46
CA ARG A 22 1.48 0.94 -5.24
C ARG A 22 2.42 1.82 -4.38
N LYS A 23 2.29 1.75 -3.06
CA LYS A 23 3.15 2.44 -2.08
C LYS A 23 4.19 1.53 -1.42
N VAL A 24 3.83 0.30 -1.06
CA VAL A 24 4.70 -0.63 -0.31
C VAL A 24 5.33 -1.72 -1.18
N TRP A 25 4.78 -2.00 -2.36
CA TRP A 25 5.24 -3.02 -3.32
C TRP A 25 5.36 -4.44 -2.75
N ASP A 26 4.54 -4.72 -1.74
CA ASP A 26 4.44 -6.01 -1.07
C ASP A 26 2.93 -6.31 -0.92
N PRO A 27 2.41 -7.35 -1.57
CA PRO A 27 0.97 -7.63 -1.60
C PRO A 27 0.44 -8.00 -0.20
N ASP A 28 1.18 -8.83 0.54
CA ASP A 28 0.77 -9.30 1.86
C ASP A 28 0.74 -8.12 2.84
N ARG A 29 1.77 -7.26 2.79
CA ARG A 29 1.79 -6.04 3.60
C ARG A 29 0.71 -5.04 3.19
N ALA A 30 0.35 -4.95 1.92
CA ALA A 30 -0.73 -4.07 1.49
C ALA A 30 -2.09 -4.51 2.05
N GLU A 31 -2.35 -5.82 2.09
CA GLU A 31 -3.56 -6.40 2.69
C GLU A 31 -3.59 -6.20 4.21
N ASP A 32 -2.48 -6.48 4.92
CA ASP A 32 -2.35 -6.24 6.36
C ASP A 32 -2.66 -4.79 6.73
N LEU A 33 -2.04 -3.84 6.01
CA LEU A 33 -2.25 -2.42 6.23
C LEU A 33 -3.69 -2.01 5.91
N ALA A 34 -4.30 -2.58 4.87
CA ALA A 34 -5.70 -2.31 4.54
C ALA A 34 -6.62 -2.80 5.67
N GLN A 35 -6.41 -4.00 6.20
CA GLN A 35 -7.18 -4.53 7.33
C GLN A 35 -7.07 -3.60 8.54
N GLU A 36 -5.86 -3.16 8.89
CA GLU A 36 -5.62 -2.22 9.98
C GLU A 36 -6.39 -0.89 9.79
N VAL A 37 -6.46 -0.36 8.56
CA VAL A 37 -7.26 0.85 8.27
C VAL A 37 -8.73 0.64 8.63
N PHE A 38 -9.33 -0.49 8.23
CA PHE A 38 -10.74 -0.77 8.50
C PHE A 38 -11.00 -1.08 9.98
N VAL A 39 -10.08 -1.76 10.67
CA VAL A 39 -10.13 -1.93 12.13
C VAL A 39 -10.18 -0.57 12.84
N ARG A 40 -9.33 0.37 12.44
CA ARG A 40 -9.35 1.73 13.00
C ARG A 40 -10.63 2.49 12.62
N ALA A 41 -11.14 2.31 11.41
CA ALA A 41 -12.38 2.95 10.96
C ALA A 41 -13.59 2.49 11.79
N MET A 42 -13.68 1.20 12.11
CA MET A 42 -14.75 0.65 12.95
C MET A 42 -14.75 1.25 14.36
N ALA A 43 -13.56 1.47 14.94
CA ALA A 43 -13.40 2.08 16.25
C ALA A 43 -13.68 3.59 16.23
N HIS A 44 -13.19 4.31 15.22
CA HIS A 44 -13.27 5.77 15.17
C HIS A 44 -14.61 6.31 14.63
N ARG A 45 -15.27 5.58 13.72
CA ARG A 45 -16.53 5.96 13.05
C ARG A 45 -16.51 7.40 12.48
N PRO A 46 -15.58 7.71 11.56
CA PRO A 46 -15.44 9.05 10.99
C PRO A 46 -16.68 9.52 10.23
N GLU A 47 -16.98 10.82 10.28
CA GLU A 47 -18.08 11.44 9.50
C GLU A 47 -17.87 11.38 7.98
N LYS A 48 -16.61 11.36 7.52
CA LYS A 48 -16.23 11.22 6.11
C LYS A 48 -15.38 9.95 5.91
N PRO A 49 -15.99 8.75 5.92
CA PRO A 49 -15.25 7.50 6.04
C PRO A 49 -14.27 7.24 4.91
N ARG A 50 -14.67 7.49 3.66
CA ARG A 50 -13.80 7.25 2.49
C ARG A 50 -12.53 8.11 2.55
N ALA A 51 -12.67 9.42 2.71
CA ALA A 51 -11.52 10.32 2.78
C ALA A 51 -10.60 9.99 3.97
N TRP A 52 -11.20 9.67 5.12
CA TRP A 52 -10.47 9.29 6.32
C TRP A 52 -9.67 7.99 6.14
N ILE A 53 -10.28 6.96 5.53
CA ILE A 53 -9.64 5.67 5.24
C ILE A 53 -8.37 5.86 4.41
N PHE A 54 -8.42 6.64 3.33
CA PHE A 54 -7.25 6.87 2.49
C PHE A 54 -6.19 7.75 3.17
N ALA A 55 -6.59 8.70 4.02
CA ALA A 55 -5.65 9.46 4.84
C ALA A 55 -4.89 8.54 5.83
N VAL A 56 -5.60 7.62 6.49
CA VAL A 56 -4.99 6.64 7.40
C VAL A 56 -4.11 5.65 6.63
N ALA A 57 -4.56 5.16 5.47
CA ALA A 57 -3.77 4.29 4.60
C ALA A 57 -2.44 4.98 4.18
N ALA A 58 -2.50 6.25 3.79
CA ALA A 58 -1.31 7.01 3.44
C ALA A 58 -0.35 7.18 4.63
N ASN A 59 -0.89 7.40 5.84
CA ASN A 59 -0.09 7.46 7.07
C ASN A 59 0.61 6.13 7.36
N LEU A 60 -0.12 5.03 7.33
CA LEU A 60 0.42 3.70 7.57
C LEU A 60 1.51 3.32 6.56
N ALA A 61 1.30 3.60 5.27
CA ALA A 61 2.31 3.35 4.25
C ALA A 61 3.59 4.19 4.46
N ARG A 62 3.45 5.45 4.91
CA ARG A 62 4.60 6.29 5.27
C ARG A 62 5.36 5.74 6.47
N ASP A 63 4.66 5.23 7.48
CA ASP A 63 5.26 4.64 8.66
C ASP A 63 5.96 3.31 8.35
N GLU A 64 5.37 2.48 7.49
CA GLU A 64 6.00 1.25 6.98
C GLU A 64 7.29 1.56 6.21
N ALA A 65 7.26 2.54 5.30
CA ALA A 65 8.46 2.97 4.56
C ALA A 65 9.57 3.45 5.50
N ARG A 66 9.23 4.24 6.53
CA ARG A 66 10.18 4.68 7.56
C ARG A 66 10.73 3.50 8.36
N ALA A 67 9.89 2.53 8.72
CA ALA A 67 10.31 1.32 9.42
C ALA A 67 11.25 0.46 8.57
N ALA A 68 10.95 0.27 7.29
CA ALA A 68 11.81 -0.46 6.36
C ALA A 68 13.21 0.19 6.21
N VAL A 69 13.27 1.52 6.10
CA VAL A 69 14.56 2.26 6.08
C VAL A 69 15.33 2.06 7.38
N ARG A 70 14.68 2.13 8.54
CA ARG A 70 15.33 1.87 9.84
C ARG A 70 15.84 0.43 9.95
N ARG A 71 15.04 -0.57 9.57
CA ARG A 71 15.43 -1.98 9.55
C ARG A 71 16.63 -2.20 8.64
N LYS A 72 16.62 -1.64 7.42
CA LYS A 72 17.75 -1.71 6.49
C LYS A 72 19.01 -1.09 7.09
N ARG A 73 18.93 0.11 7.68
CA ARG A 73 20.07 0.76 8.37
C ARG A 73 20.61 -0.11 9.51
N HIS A 74 19.74 -0.69 10.33
CA HIS A 74 20.15 -1.55 11.44
C HIS A 74 20.81 -2.85 10.93
N LEU A 75 20.27 -3.47 9.88
CA LEU A 75 20.87 -4.65 9.24
C LEU A 75 22.22 -4.33 8.57
N THR A 76 22.40 -3.14 7.99
CA THR A 76 23.69 -2.69 7.46
C THR A 76 24.73 -2.51 8.58
N LEU A 77 24.30 -2.10 9.78
CA LEU A 77 25.17 -2.02 10.96
C LEU A 77 25.50 -3.39 11.56
N LEU A 78 24.67 -4.41 11.32
CA LEU A 78 24.83 -5.78 11.84
C LEU A 78 25.51 -6.76 10.88
N LYS A 79 25.57 -6.47 9.56
CA LYS A 79 26.11 -7.42 8.57
C LYS A 79 27.61 -7.26 8.31
N SER A 80 28.36 -8.22 8.85
CA SER A 80 29.65 -8.74 8.36
C SER A 80 29.51 -10.15 7.77
N ASP A 81 28.37 -10.52 7.15
CA ASP A 81 28.27 -11.68 6.26
C ASP A 81 26.99 -11.64 5.37
N PRO A 82 27.05 -12.03 4.08
CA PRO A 82 25.88 -12.06 3.21
C PRO A 82 25.30 -13.48 3.07
N THR A 83 24.13 -13.71 3.66
CA THR A 83 23.20 -14.75 3.20
C THR A 83 22.13 -14.12 2.29
N PRO A 84 21.94 -14.62 1.05
CA PRO A 84 20.83 -14.19 0.20
C PRO A 84 19.54 -14.89 0.63
N LEU A 85 18.47 -14.11 0.80
CA LEU A 85 17.12 -14.62 1.02
C LEU A 85 16.43 -14.77 -0.33
N THR A 86 16.14 -16.00 -0.72
CA THR A 86 15.36 -16.35 -1.92
C THR A 86 13.89 -16.01 -1.71
N SER A 87 13.28 -15.29 -2.65
CA SER A 87 11.82 -15.05 -2.69
C SER A 87 11.12 -16.22 -3.41
N PRO A 88 9.90 -16.62 -3.00
CA PRO A 88 9.22 -17.78 -3.59
C PRO A 88 8.72 -17.49 -5.02
N GLN A 89 9.14 -18.34 -5.96
CA GLN A 89 8.66 -18.35 -7.35
C GLN A 89 7.16 -18.71 -7.43
N ARG A 90 6.38 -17.87 -8.13
CA ARG A 90 5.07 -18.23 -8.68
C ARG A 90 5.22 -18.64 -10.18
N SER A 91 4.22 -19.33 -10.73
CA SER A 91 4.16 -20.00 -12.06
C SER A 91 4.43 -19.13 -13.31
N ALA A 92 5.22 -19.64 -14.27
CA ALA A 92 6.05 -18.85 -15.18
C ALA A 92 5.41 -18.08 -16.37
N GLU A 93 4.22 -18.39 -16.86
CA GLU A 93 3.79 -17.88 -18.19
C GLU A 93 2.81 -16.68 -18.14
N ASP A 94 1.77 -16.71 -17.30
CA ASP A 94 0.91 -15.53 -17.07
C ASP A 94 1.59 -14.43 -16.22
N LEU A 95 2.67 -14.80 -15.51
CA LEU A 95 3.44 -13.86 -14.69
C LEU A 95 4.30 -12.92 -15.51
N VAL A 96 4.74 -13.30 -16.72
CA VAL A 96 5.72 -12.49 -17.47
C VAL A 96 5.07 -11.19 -17.92
N GLU A 97 3.95 -11.23 -18.65
CA GLU A 97 3.26 -10.01 -19.09
C GLU A 97 2.76 -9.15 -17.93
N HIS A 98 2.23 -9.78 -16.88
CA HIS A 98 1.79 -9.07 -15.68
C HIS A 98 2.97 -8.43 -14.95
N SER A 99 4.10 -9.14 -14.84
CA SER A 99 5.33 -8.63 -14.21
C SER A 99 5.94 -7.47 -14.99
N GLU A 100 5.98 -7.53 -16.32
CA GLU A 100 6.51 -6.43 -17.14
C GLU A 100 5.66 -5.17 -17.03
N LYS A 101 4.33 -5.32 -16.92
CA LYS A 101 3.43 -4.20 -16.70
C LYS A 101 3.57 -3.62 -15.30
N VAL A 102 3.70 -4.47 -14.28
CA VAL A 102 3.94 -4.07 -12.89
C VAL A 102 5.29 -3.36 -12.76
N GLU A 103 6.34 -3.86 -13.42
CA GLU A 103 7.68 -3.26 -13.37
C GLU A 103 7.70 -1.89 -14.05
N ARG A 104 7.09 -1.76 -15.23
CA ARG A 104 6.95 -0.44 -15.89
C ARG A 104 6.14 0.55 -15.06
N MET A 105 5.08 0.07 -14.40
CA MET A 105 4.30 0.90 -13.45
C MET A 105 5.16 1.32 -12.26
N HIS A 106 5.98 0.40 -11.75
CA HIS A 106 6.91 0.64 -10.65
C HIS A 106 7.91 1.74 -11.01
N GLU A 107 8.62 1.60 -12.12
CA GLU A 107 9.55 2.61 -12.62
C GLU A 107 8.89 3.97 -12.83
N ALA A 108 7.73 4.00 -13.49
CA ALA A 108 6.99 5.25 -13.75
C ALA A 108 6.58 5.95 -12.45
N LEU A 109 6.11 5.21 -11.45
CA LEU A 109 5.76 5.78 -10.15
C LEU A 109 6.99 6.25 -9.36
N HIS A 110 8.16 5.63 -9.56
CA HIS A 110 9.41 6.06 -8.93
C HIS A 110 10.03 7.30 -9.58
N ALA A 111 9.72 7.58 -10.84
CA ALA A 111 10.13 8.80 -11.52
C ALA A 111 9.39 10.06 -11.02
N LEU A 112 8.26 9.89 -10.33
CA LEU A 112 7.47 11.00 -9.78
C LEU A 112 8.01 11.49 -8.43
N THR A 113 7.77 12.77 -8.13
CA THR A 113 7.98 13.26 -6.76
C THR A 113 7.02 12.55 -5.79
N PRO A 114 7.36 12.43 -4.49
CA PRO A 114 6.47 11.81 -3.52
C PRO A 114 5.07 12.45 -3.47
N ARG A 115 5.01 13.77 -3.67
CA ARG A 115 3.77 14.54 -3.70
C ARG A 115 2.93 14.20 -4.94
N ASP A 116 3.53 14.22 -6.12
CA ASP A 116 2.79 13.95 -7.37
C ASP A 116 2.32 12.49 -7.44
N LYS A 117 3.16 11.56 -6.98
CA LYS A 117 2.78 10.16 -6.79
C LYS A 117 1.56 10.03 -5.87
N GLU A 118 1.57 10.72 -4.72
CA GLU A 118 0.44 10.66 -3.77
C GLU A 118 -0.84 11.22 -4.37
N VAL A 119 -0.76 12.36 -5.06
CA VAL A 119 -1.92 12.97 -5.75
C VAL A 119 -2.49 12.02 -6.81
N LEU A 120 -1.64 11.46 -7.67
CA LEU A 120 -2.06 10.54 -8.74
C LEU A 120 -2.76 9.29 -8.16
N LEU A 121 -2.22 8.73 -7.08
CA LEU A 121 -2.78 7.54 -6.44
C LEU A 121 -4.10 7.81 -5.73
N LEU A 122 -4.27 9.00 -5.14
CA LEU A 122 -5.55 9.41 -4.55
C LEU A 122 -6.62 9.62 -5.64
N TRP A 123 -6.25 10.26 -6.75
CA TRP A 123 -7.14 10.45 -7.90
C TRP A 123 -7.60 9.11 -8.50
N ASP A 124 -6.68 8.16 -8.70
CA ASP A 124 -7.00 6.81 -9.17
C ASP A 124 -7.93 6.05 -8.19
N ALA A 125 -7.81 6.34 -6.89
CA ALA A 125 -8.72 5.84 -5.88
C ALA A 125 -10.08 6.58 -5.85
N GLY A 126 -10.36 7.45 -6.81
CA GLY A 126 -11.62 8.20 -6.91
C GLY A 126 -11.75 9.31 -5.87
N LEU A 127 -10.64 9.79 -5.29
CA LEU A 127 -10.64 10.97 -4.44
C LEU A 127 -10.24 12.19 -5.27
N SER A 128 -11.12 13.19 -5.28
CA SER A 128 -10.82 14.51 -5.85
C SER A 128 -10.44 15.48 -4.74
N TYR A 129 -9.53 16.40 -5.01
CA TYR A 129 -9.17 17.47 -4.08
C TYR A 129 -10.32 18.50 -4.01
N PRO A 130 -10.61 19.10 -2.84
CA PRO A 130 -11.54 20.22 -2.72
C PRO A 130 -11.03 21.50 -3.39
#